data_AF-A0A849WGB2-F1
#
_entry.id   AF-A0A849WGB2-F1
#
_cell.length_a   1.000
_cell.length_b   1.000
_cell.length_c   1.000
_cell.angle_alpha   90.00
_cell.angle_beta   90.00
_cell.angle_gamma   90.00
#
_symmetry.space_group_name_H-M   'P 1'
#
loop_
_entity.id
_entity.type
_entity.pdbx_description
1 polymer ?
#
loop_
_entity_poly.entity_id
_entity_poly.type
_entity_poly.pdbx_seq_one_letter_code
_entity_poly.pdbx_strand_id
1 'polypeptide(L)'
;MNWKYESLTQEHQLIDGKSILVKIQLYPTKKGNYKVISIISGIYYGQKIQKKLETQKKEWVAYRKKFPNKTQANEYINRKREAISRFIKARESEA
;
A
#
# COMPACT_ATOMS: atom_id res chain seq x y z
N MET A 1 3.47 -5.82 -13.79
CA MET A 1 3.49 -5.54 -12.34
C MET A 1 4.42 -6.45 -11.56
N ASN A 2 5.38 -5.88 -10.81
CA ASN A 2 6.31 -6.62 -9.94
C ASN A 2 6.45 -5.95 -8.57
N TRP A 3 6.60 -6.76 -7.51
CA TRP A 3 6.94 -6.24 -6.18
C TRP A 3 8.46 -6.04 -6.07
N LYS A 4 8.87 -4.83 -5.69
CA LYS A 4 10.25 -4.50 -5.32
C LYS A 4 10.30 -4.13 -3.84
N TYR A 5 11.36 -4.53 -3.15
CA TYR A 5 11.66 -4.05 -1.80
C TYR A 5 12.77 -2.99 -1.86
N GLU A 6 12.52 -1.84 -1.25
CA GLU A 6 13.50 -0.77 -1.08
C GLU A 6 13.99 -0.79 0.38
N SER A 7 15.25 -1.16 0.57
CA SER A 7 15.83 -1.44 1.88
C SER A 7 16.09 -0.17 2.68
N LEU A 8 16.42 0.94 2.02
CA LEU A 8 16.71 2.22 2.66
C LEU A 8 15.47 2.80 3.35
N THR A 9 14.31 2.68 2.71
CA THR A 9 13.04 3.23 3.21
C THR A 9 12.17 2.18 3.89
N GLN A 10 12.60 0.90 3.91
CA GLN A 10 11.82 -0.25 4.40
C GLN A 10 10.43 -0.30 3.75
N GLU A 11 10.41 -0.17 2.42
CA GLU A 11 9.19 -0.03 1.63
C GLU A 11 9.06 -1.18 0.61
N HIS A 12 7.90 -1.82 0.58
CA HIS A 12 7.50 -2.70 -0.51
C HIS A 12 6.72 -1.89 -1.54
N GLN A 13 7.20 -1.87 -2.78
CA GLN A 13 6.59 -1.14 -3.89
C GLN A 13 6.01 -2.13 -4.89
N LEU A 14 4.76 -1.92 -5.33
CA LEU A 14 4.24 -2.58 -6.53
C LEU A 14 4.48 -1.64 -7.70
N ILE A 15 5.26 -2.08 -8.69
CA ILE A 15 5.71 -1.28 -9.81
C ILE A 15 5.14 -1.87 -11.10
N ASP A 16 4.66 -1.00 -11.99
CA ASP A 16 4.34 -1.35 -13.37
C ASP A 16 4.99 -0.36 -14.33
N GLY A 17 5.84 -0.87 -15.24
CA GLY A 17 6.75 -0.02 -16.02
C GLY A 17 7.64 0.85 -15.12
N LYS A 18 7.51 2.18 -15.26
CA LYS A 18 8.20 3.18 -14.42
C LYS A 18 7.32 3.74 -13.29
N SER A 19 6.06 3.30 -13.19
CA SER A 19 5.08 3.83 -12.27
C SER A 19 4.99 2.99 -11.01
N ILE A 20 5.02 3.64 -9.85
CA ILE A 20 4.70 2.99 -8.58
C ILE A 20 3.18 3.04 -8.43
N LEU A 21 2.57 1.88 -8.20
CA LEU A 21 1.11 1.73 -8.05
C LEU A 21 0.70 1.63 -6.58
N VAL A 22 1.58 1.05 -5.76
CA VAL A 22 1.37 0.82 -4.34
C VAL A 22 2.69 0.94 -3.57
N LYS A 23 2.61 1.44 -2.35
CA LYS A 23 3.69 1.41 -1.35
C LYS A 23 3.19 0.77 -0.06
N ILE A 24 3.99 -0.10 0.56
CA ILE A 24 3.74 -0.61 1.92
C ILE A 24 4.99 -0.35 2.74
N GLN A 25 4.88 0.53 3.72
CA GLN A 25 5.99 1.03 4.53
C GLN A 25 5.89 0.49 5.95
N LEU A 26 7.02 0.09 6.52
CA LEU A 26 7.14 -0.29 7.92
C LEU A 26 7.87 0.81 8.71
N TYR A 27 7.22 1.33 9.76
CA TYR A 27 7.81 2.34 10.63
C TYR A 27 7.89 1.84 12.07
N PRO A 28 9.06 1.89 12.73
CA PRO A 28 9.14 1.78 14.18
C PRO A 28 8.52 3.03 14.82
N THR A 29 7.88 2.86 15.97
CA THR A 29 7.33 3.94 16.79
C THR A 29 8.20 4.17 18.01
N LYS A 30 8.13 5.37 18.61
CA LYS A 30 8.91 5.72 19.82
C LYS A 30 8.67 4.80 21.03
N LYS A 31 7.57 4.04 21.05
CA LYS A 31 7.18 3.13 22.15
C LYS A 31 7.53 1.66 21.88
N GLY A 32 8.44 1.36 20.94
CA GLY A 32 8.82 -0.02 20.59
C GLY A 32 7.82 -0.78 19.69
N ASN A 33 6.64 -0.21 19.44
CA ASN A 33 5.66 -0.77 18.49
C ASN A 33 6.04 -0.46 17.04
N TYR A 34 5.38 -1.15 16.10
CA TYR A 34 5.53 -0.96 14.66
C TYR A 34 4.24 -0.43 14.04
N LYS A 35 4.36 0.32 12.95
CA LYS A 35 3.23 0.85 12.18
C LYS A 35 3.46 0.52 10.71
N VAL A 36 2.52 -0.20 10.12
CA VAL A 36 2.49 -0.46 8.68
C VAL A 36 1.56 0.53 8.01
N ILE A 37 2.02 1.20 6.96
CA ILE A 37 1.23 2.09 6.13
C ILE A 37 1.17 1.51 4.72
N SER A 38 -0.03 1.24 4.22
CA SER A 38 -0.26 0.83 2.82
C SER A 38 -0.87 1.99 2.05
N ILE A 39 -0.27 2.36 0.93
CA ILE A 39 -0.65 3.50 0.11
C ILE A 39 -0.95 2.96 -1.30
N ILE A 40 -2.18 3.10 -1.78
CA ILE A 40 -2.64 2.56 -3.06
C ILE A 40 -3.12 3.72 -3.93
N SER A 41 -2.74 3.73 -5.21
CA SER A 41 -3.16 4.79 -6.12
C SER A 41 -4.70 4.88 -6.18
N GLY A 42 -5.21 6.10 -6.15
CA GLY A 42 -6.63 6.42 -6.16
C GLY A 42 -7.35 5.91 -7.40
N ILE A 43 -6.63 5.72 -8.51
CA ILE A 43 -7.15 5.23 -9.80
C ILE A 43 -7.74 3.82 -9.69
N TYR A 44 -7.30 3.00 -8.73
CA TYR A 44 -7.79 1.64 -8.55
C TYR A 44 -9.08 1.57 -7.73
N TYR A 45 -9.64 2.71 -7.34
CA TYR A 45 -10.89 2.78 -6.60
C TYR A 45 -12.03 3.25 -7.50
N GLY A 46 -13.24 2.76 -7.22
CA GLY A 46 -14.42 3.17 -7.98
C GLY A 46 -14.68 4.68 -7.91
N GLN A 47 -15.47 5.17 -8.88
CA GLN A 47 -15.73 6.61 -9.13
C GLN A 47 -16.01 7.44 -7.88
N LYS A 48 -16.81 6.92 -6.93
CA LYS A 48 -17.14 7.63 -5.68
C LYS A 48 -15.90 7.99 -4.86
N ILE A 49 -14.96 7.04 -4.71
CA ILE A 49 -13.73 7.25 -3.94
C ILE A 49 -12.77 8.12 -4.74
N GLN A 50 -12.63 7.86 -6.04
CA GLN A 50 -11.78 8.66 -6.92
C GLN A 50 -12.19 10.14 -6.90
N LYS A 51 -13.48 10.45 -7.10
CA LYS A 51 -14.02 11.83 -7.03
C LYS A 51 -13.75 12.50 -5.68
N LYS A 52 -13.87 11.74 -4.59
CA LYS A 52 -13.55 12.24 -3.24
C LYS A 52 -12.06 12.60 -3.11
N LEU A 53 -11.17 11.77 -3.67
CA LEU A 53 -9.73 12.00 -3.63
C LEU A 53 -9.33 13.21 -4.49
N GLU A 54 -9.88 13.31 -5.70
CA GLU A 54 -9.69 14.46 -6.60
C GLU A 54 -10.12 15.76 -5.93
N THR A 55 -11.30 15.78 -5.27
CA THR A 55 -11.77 16.94 -4.50
C THR A 55 -10.80 17.32 -3.39
N GLN A 56 -10.19 16.33 -2.73
CA GLN A 56 -9.19 16.54 -1.69
C GLN A 56 -7.78 16.82 -2.24
N LYS A 57 -7.61 16.89 -3.56
CA LYS A 57 -6.30 16.98 -4.24
C LYS A 57 -5.33 15.89 -3.77
N LYS A 58 -5.84 14.69 -3.54
CA LYS A 58 -5.07 13.51 -3.14
C LYS A 58 -5.07 12.50 -4.27
N GLU A 59 -3.92 11.89 -4.53
CA GLU A 59 -3.80 10.86 -5.57
C GLU A 59 -3.81 9.44 -4.97
N TRP A 60 -3.81 9.31 -3.64
CA TRP A 60 -3.56 8.04 -2.97
C TRP A 60 -4.50 7.80 -1.78
N VAL A 61 -4.83 6.53 -1.56
CA VAL A 61 -5.53 6.05 -0.36
C VAL A 61 -4.52 5.40 0.58
N ALA A 62 -4.47 5.90 1.83
CA ALA A 62 -3.56 5.39 2.85
C ALA A 62 -4.31 4.62 3.96
N TYR A 63 -3.90 3.38 4.22
CA TYR A 63 -4.33 2.56 5.35
C TYR A 63 -3.21 2.40 6.36
N ARG A 64 -3.53 2.44 7.64
CA ARG A 64 -2.53 2.38 8.72
C ARG A 64 -2.94 1.33 9.73
N LYS A 65 -2.00 0.47 10.13
CA LYS A 65 -2.20 -0.52 11.20
C LYS A 65 -0.98 -0.58 12.11
N LYS A 66 -1.20 -0.70 13.42
CA LYS A 66 -0.15 -0.81 14.43
C LYS A 66 0.03 -2.27 14.84
N PHE A 67 1.25 -2.64 15.20
CA PHE A 67 1.65 -3.97 15.63
C PHE A 67 2.60 -3.87 16.83
N PRO A 68 2.55 -4.83 17.76
CA PRO A 68 3.42 -4.83 18.93
C PRO A 68 4.88 -5.17 18.58
N ASN A 69 5.13 -5.98 17.55
CA ASN A 69 6.47 -6.41 17.17
C ASN A 69 6.65 -6.48 15.65
N LYS A 70 7.93 -6.58 15.22
CA LYS A 70 8.32 -6.58 13.81
C LYS A 70 7.82 -7.81 13.06
N THR A 71 7.85 -8.98 13.70
CA THR A 71 7.41 -10.25 13.10
C THR A 71 5.96 -10.19 12.66
N GLN A 72 5.05 -9.79 13.56
CA GLN A 72 3.63 -9.63 13.22
C GLN A 72 3.39 -8.57 12.15
N ALA A 73 4.16 -7.47 12.18
CA ALA A 73 4.08 -6.45 11.15
C ALA A 73 4.49 -6.98 9.76
N ASN A 74 5.55 -7.77 9.68
CA ASN A 74 6.03 -8.40 8.45
C ASN A 74 5.05 -9.45 7.92
N GLU A 75 4.48 -10.29 8.78
CA GLU A 75 3.43 -11.22 8.38
C GLU A 75 2.23 -10.49 7.78
N TYR A 76 1.81 -9.39 8.42
CA TYR A 76 0.75 -8.57 7.88
C TYR A 76 1.12 -7.96 6.53
N ILE A 77 2.35 -7.48 6.36
CA ILE A 77 2.83 -6.95 5.08
C ILE A 77 2.71 -8.01 3.99
N ASN A 78 3.13 -9.25 4.24
CA ASN A 78 3.03 -10.34 3.25
C ASN A 78 1.58 -10.60 2.85
N ARG A 79 0.67 -10.78 3.82
CA ARG A 79 -0.77 -10.95 3.55
C ARG A 79 -1.36 -9.75 2.80
N LYS A 80 -0.90 -8.54 3.14
CA LYS A 80 -1.37 -7.29 2.53
C LYS A 80 -0.90 -7.15 1.10
N ARG A 81 0.34 -7.58 0.77
CA ARG A 81 0.86 -7.61 -0.60
C ARG A 81 -0.01 -8.50 -1.49
N GLU A 82 -0.32 -9.70 -1.03
CA GLU A 82 -1.20 -10.62 -1.77
C GLU A 82 -2.60 -10.04 -1.99
N ALA A 83 -3.22 -9.52 -0.92
CA ALA A 83 -4.55 -8.92 -1.00
C ALA A 83 -4.59 -7.74 -1.98
N ILE A 84 -3.55 -6.90 -1.97
CA ILE A 84 -3.42 -5.77 -2.88
C ILE A 84 -3.21 -6.23 -4.31
N SER A 85 -2.35 -7.22 -4.56
CA SER A 85 -2.14 -7.75 -5.91
C SER A 85 -3.42 -8.34 -6.49
N ARG A 86 -4.24 -9.04 -5.69
CA ARG A 86 -5.56 -9.51 -6.13
C ARG A 86 -6.50 -8.35 -6.43
N PHE A 87 -6.55 -7.35 -5.55
CA PHE A 87 -7.36 -6.16 -5.73
C PHE A 87 -7.04 -5.41 -7.03
N ILE A 88 -5.76 -5.15 -7.30
CA ILE A 88 -5.34 -4.42 -8.51
C ILE A 88 -5.63 -5.24 -9.76
N LYS A 89 -5.29 -6.53 -9.79
CA LYS A 89 -5.59 -7.40 -10.93
C LYS A 89 -7.08 -7.44 -11.25
N ALA A 90 -7.93 -7.51 -10.23
CA ALA A 90 -9.38 -7.47 -10.42
C ALA A 90 -9.83 -6.17 -11.09
N ARG A 91 -9.29 -5.02 -10.64
CA ARG A 91 -9.60 -3.70 -11.22
C ARG A 91 -9.09 -3.51 -12.64
N GLU A 92 -7.92 -4.04 -12.96
CA GLU A 92 -7.39 -4.00 -14.32
C GLU A 92 -8.13 -4.93 -15.29
N SER A 93 -8.80 -5.96 -14.77
CA SER A 93 -9.66 -6.83 -15.59
C SER A 93 -11.06 -6.24 -15.82
N GLU A 94 -11.46 -5.25 -15.02
CA GLU A 94 -12.73 -4.52 -15.15
C GLU A 94 -12.62 -3.29 -16.08
N ALA A 95 -11.40 -2.84 -16.39
CA ALA A 95 -11.08 -1.65 -17.18
C ALA A 95 -10.84 -1.98 -18.65
#